data_AF-A0A2E8BV74-F1
#
_entry.id   AF-A0A2E8BV74-F1
#
_cell.length_a   1.000
_cell.length_b   1.000
_cell.length_c   1.000
_cell.angle_alpha   90.00
_cell.angle_beta   90.00
_cell.angle_gamma   90.00
#
_symmetry.space_group_name_H-M   'P 1'
#
loop_
_entity.id
_entity.type
_entity.pdbx_description
1 polymer ?
#
loop_
_entity_poly.entity_id
_entity_poly.type
_entity_poly.pdbx_seq_one_letter_code
_entity_poly.pdbx_strand_id
1 'polypeptide(L)'
;EMIMNNYSNGLHTLVLLDLDPTGMGIDTPAPMLPSQARDILEAMFERLEEQKGGQGWSMPFSLSEWNTILLSDIGTIDQRVVSGSLSDISKISDGRIHCLILPTLFSGMELEAFEHHKADM
;
A
#
# COMPACT_ATOMS: atom_id res chain seq x y z
N GLU A 1 -8.01 9.96 6.74
CA GLU A 1 -8.79 9.36 7.86
C GLU A 1 -9.36 7.97 7.57
N MET A 2 -9.96 7.71 6.40
CA MET A 2 -10.62 6.43 6.09
C MET A 2 -9.73 5.18 6.29
N ILE A 3 -8.50 5.17 5.77
CA ILE A 3 -7.57 4.03 5.90
C ILE A 3 -7.35 3.65 7.37
N MET A 4 -7.19 4.66 8.23
CA MET A 4 -6.99 4.49 9.65
C MET A 4 -8.22 3.94 10.36
N ASN A 5 -9.39 4.46 9.99
CA ASN A 5 -10.65 3.97 10.52
C ASN A 5 -10.88 2.51 10.15
N ASN A 6 -10.51 2.09 8.93
CA ASN A 6 -10.58 0.68 8.54
C ASN A 6 -9.67 -0.17 9.40
N TYR A 7 -8.40 0.24 9.57
CA TYR A 7 -7.43 -0.49 10.38
C TYR A 7 -7.93 -0.70 11.82
N SER A 8 -8.43 0.35 12.48
CA SER A 8 -8.94 0.28 13.86
C SER A 8 -10.22 -0.54 14.02
N ASN A 9 -10.99 -0.70 12.95
CA ASN A 9 -12.19 -1.53 12.93
C ASN A 9 -11.92 -2.96 12.46
N GLY A 10 -10.65 -3.37 12.33
CA GLY A 10 -10.30 -4.72 11.89
C GLY A 10 -10.58 -4.98 10.40
N LEU A 11 -10.58 -3.93 9.57
CA LEU A 11 -10.86 -4.00 8.14
C LEU A 11 -9.59 -3.75 7.33
N HIS A 12 -9.33 -4.61 6.34
CA HIS A 12 -8.31 -4.36 5.32
C HIS A 12 -8.75 -3.23 4.39
N THR A 13 -7.78 -2.52 3.83
CA THR A 13 -8.04 -1.46 2.84
C THR A 13 -7.41 -1.80 1.50
N LEU A 14 -8.23 -1.87 0.45
CA LEU A 14 -7.75 -1.87 -0.93
C LEU A 14 -7.49 -0.42 -1.36
N VAL A 15 -6.27 -0.13 -1.78
CA VAL A 15 -5.82 1.16 -2.30
C VAL A 15 -5.59 1.01 -3.80
N LEU A 16 -6.42 1.68 -4.60
CA LEU A 16 -6.22 1.77 -6.04
C LEU A 16 -5.21 2.87 -6.34
N LEU A 17 -4.23 2.56 -7.19
CA LEU A 17 -3.22 3.53 -7.60
C LEU A 17 -3.63 4.23 -8.90
N ASP A 18 -3.15 5.45 -9.08
CA ASP A 18 -3.45 6.25 -10.25
C ASP A 18 -2.80 5.67 -11.51
N LEU A 19 -3.45 5.85 -12.67
CA LEU A 19 -2.91 5.49 -13.97
C LEU A 19 -2.11 6.64 -14.61
N ASP A 20 -2.29 7.88 -14.14
CA ASP A 20 -1.46 9.02 -14.52
C ASP A 20 -1.28 9.97 -13.32
N PRO A 21 -0.35 9.69 -12.38
CA PRO A 21 -0.14 10.50 -11.20
C PRO A 21 0.40 11.91 -11.52
N THR A 22 0.83 12.16 -12.76
CA THR A 22 1.28 13.50 -13.20
C THR A 22 0.12 14.43 -13.53
N GLY A 23 -1.05 13.87 -13.87
CA GLY A 23 -2.23 14.62 -14.30
C GLY A 23 -2.01 15.40 -15.61
N MET A 24 -0.98 15.07 -16.39
CA MET A 24 -0.68 15.76 -17.65
C MET A 24 -1.60 15.34 -18.79
N GLY A 25 -2.33 14.21 -18.66
CA GLY A 25 -3.26 13.76 -19.68
C GLY A 25 -2.56 13.37 -20.99
N ILE A 26 -1.37 12.78 -20.87
CA ILE A 26 -0.57 12.32 -22.02
C ILE A 26 -1.22 11.07 -22.62
N ASP A 27 -1.18 10.91 -23.94
CA ASP A 27 -1.82 9.79 -24.67
C ASP A 27 -1.41 8.41 -24.17
N THR A 28 -0.20 8.27 -23.62
CA THR A 28 0.25 7.04 -22.94
C THR A 28 0.27 7.30 -21.43
N PRO A 29 -0.67 6.72 -20.65
CA PRO A 29 -0.65 6.85 -19.20
C PRO A 29 0.63 6.25 -18.63
N ALA A 30 1.15 6.86 -17.58
CA ALA A 30 2.29 6.36 -16.81
C ALA A 30 1.78 5.92 -15.42
N PRO A 31 1.37 4.65 -15.24
CA PRO A 31 0.79 4.23 -13.98
C PRO A 31 1.70 4.46 -12.79
N MET A 32 1.09 4.77 -11.65
CA MET A 32 1.78 5.06 -10.42
C MET A 32 2.59 3.85 -9.95
N LEU A 33 3.87 4.09 -9.68
CA LEU A 33 4.78 3.11 -9.11
C LEU A 33 4.53 2.89 -7.60
N PRO A 34 4.88 1.72 -7.05
CA PRO A 34 4.79 1.47 -5.61
C PRO A 34 5.55 2.48 -4.75
N SER A 35 6.71 2.97 -5.22
CA SER A 35 7.48 4.02 -4.55
C SER A 35 6.71 5.34 -4.44
N GLN A 36 6.07 5.77 -5.52
CA GLN A 36 5.25 6.98 -5.52
C GLN A 36 4.04 6.84 -4.58
N ALA A 37 3.43 5.65 -4.53
CA ALA A 37 2.33 5.37 -3.61
C ALA A 37 2.78 5.48 -2.14
N ARG A 38 3.97 4.97 -1.80
CA ARG A 38 4.56 5.13 -0.46
C ARG A 38 4.74 6.60 -0.13
N ASP A 39 5.35 7.39 -1.01
CA ASP A 39 5.64 8.81 -0.76
C ASP A 39 4.33 9.61 -0.53
N ILE A 40 3.28 9.31 -1.30
CA ILE A 40 1.96 9.93 -1.14
C ILE A 40 1.32 9.51 0.19
N LEU A 41 1.40 8.23 0.56
CA LEU A 41 0.90 7.75 1.84
C LEU A 41 1.63 8.43 3.02
N GLU A 42 2.96 8.54 2.97
CA GLU A 42 3.76 9.26 3.98
C GLU A 42 3.28 10.70 4.13
N ALA A 43 3.17 11.45 3.02
CA ALA A 43 2.68 12.83 3.05
C ALA A 43 1.22 12.96 3.56
N MET A 44 0.35 11.98 3.25
CA MET A 44 -1.01 11.96 3.77
C MET A 44 -1.04 11.72 5.28
N PHE A 45 -0.17 10.86 5.81
CA PHE A 45 -0.06 10.59 7.24
C PHE A 45 0.47 11.79 8.01
N GLU A 46 1.55 12.40 7.54
CA GLU A 46 2.13 13.61 8.14
C GLU A 46 1.08 14.73 8.27
N ARG A 47 0.33 15.00 7.20
CA ARG A 47 -0.76 16.00 7.21
C ARG A 47 -1.87 15.66 8.20
N LEU A 48 -2.19 14.38 8.39
CA LEU A 48 -3.22 13.97 9.36
C LEU A 48 -2.75 14.14 10.80
N GLU A 49 -1.46 13.89 11.09
CA GLU A 49 -0.89 14.13 12.41
C GLU A 49 -0.85 15.61 12.78
N GLU A 50 -0.49 16.47 11.82
CA GLU A 50 -0.53 17.93 11.97
C GLU A 50 -1.94 18.43 12.31
N GLN A 51 -2.96 17.95 11.58
CA GLN A 51 -4.35 18.36 11.79
C GLN A 51 -4.91 17.95 13.15
N LYS A 52 -4.45 16.83 13.73
CA LYS A 52 -4.87 16.36 15.06
C LYS A 52 -4.02 16.93 16.19
N GLY A 53 -3.16 17.92 15.91
CA GLY A 53 -2.34 18.59 16.92
C GLY A 53 -1.32 17.68 17.59
N GLY A 54 -0.77 16.70 16.85
CA GLY A 54 0.21 15.75 17.38
C GLY A 54 -0.38 14.65 18.28
N GLN A 55 -1.70 14.65 18.54
CA GLN A 55 -2.40 13.45 19.01
C GLN A 55 -2.69 12.57 17.78
N GLY A 56 -1.63 11.97 17.26
CA GLY A 56 -1.68 11.08 16.11
C GLY A 56 -2.60 9.89 16.36
N TRP A 57 -2.96 9.20 15.28
CA TRP A 57 -3.46 7.84 15.43
C TRP A 57 -2.34 7.00 16.04
N SER A 58 -2.58 6.41 17.22
CA SER A 58 -1.63 5.48 17.84
C SER A 58 -1.55 4.21 17.01
N MET A 59 -0.76 4.24 15.94
CA MET A 59 -0.40 3.03 15.21
C MET A 59 0.62 2.24 16.02
N PRO A 60 0.46 0.91 16.12
CA PRO A 60 1.43 0.09 16.83
C PRO A 60 2.77 -0.05 16.08
N PHE A 61 2.91 0.55 14.90
CA PHE A 61 4.08 0.46 14.03
C PHE A 61 4.32 1.77 13.26
N SER A 62 5.53 1.95 12.74
CA SER A 62 5.84 3.01 11.78
C SER A 62 5.23 2.72 10.41
N LEU A 63 4.88 3.76 9.64
CA LEU A 63 4.24 3.57 8.32
C LEU A 63 5.08 2.69 7.40
N SER A 64 6.41 2.84 7.44
CA SER A 64 7.36 2.04 6.64
C SER A 64 7.31 0.54 6.97
N GLU A 65 6.97 0.17 8.21
CA GLU A 65 6.87 -1.21 8.69
C GLU A 65 5.48 -1.82 8.49
N TRP A 66 4.50 -1.06 7.99
CA TRP A 66 3.15 -1.58 7.79
C TRP A 66 3.19 -2.74 6.78
N ASN A 67 2.78 -3.92 7.23
CA ASN A 67 2.48 -5.04 6.35
C ASN A 67 1.64 -4.55 5.17
N THR A 68 2.08 -4.85 3.96
CA THR A 68 1.48 -4.40 2.72
C THR A 68 1.52 -5.55 1.72
N ILE A 69 0.46 -5.69 0.92
CA ILE A 69 0.41 -6.64 -0.20
C ILE A 69 0.29 -5.82 -1.47
N LEU A 70 1.28 -5.96 -2.36
CA LEU A 70 1.24 -5.42 -3.71
C LEU A 70 0.61 -6.45 -4.66
N LEU A 71 -0.41 -6.00 -5.36
CA LEU A 71 -1.02 -6.72 -6.45
C LEU A 71 -0.58 -6.03 -7.76
N SER A 72 0.04 -6.78 -8.66
CA SER A 72 0.51 -6.27 -9.95
C SER A 72 -0.13 -7.07 -11.08
N ASP A 73 -0.63 -6.37 -12.11
CA ASP A 73 -1.08 -6.97 -13.37
C ASP A 73 -2.14 -8.10 -13.20
N ILE A 74 -2.96 -8.01 -12.15
CA ILE A 74 -3.96 -9.02 -11.80
C ILE A 74 -4.90 -9.28 -12.97
N GLY A 75 -5.16 -10.56 -13.25
CA GLY A 75 -5.98 -10.99 -14.38
C GLY A 75 -5.23 -11.13 -15.70
N THR A 76 -3.92 -10.91 -15.71
CA THR A 76 -3.04 -11.17 -16.86
C THR A 76 -2.12 -12.36 -16.61
N ILE A 77 -1.38 -12.79 -17.64
CA ILE A 77 -0.34 -13.82 -17.51
C ILE A 77 0.84 -13.36 -16.63
N ASP A 78 1.04 -12.05 -16.51
CA ASP A 78 2.12 -11.43 -15.74
C ASP A 78 1.70 -11.12 -14.28
N GLN A 79 0.52 -11.59 -13.86
CA GLN A 79 -0.02 -11.27 -12.54
C GLN A 79 0.94 -11.67 -11.42
N ARG A 80 1.02 -10.83 -10.38
CA ARG A 80 1.86 -11.10 -9.22
C ARG A 80 1.23 -10.58 -7.93
N VAL A 81 1.38 -11.36 -6.88
CA VAL A 81 1.03 -11.01 -5.50
C VAL A 81 2.32 -11.07 -4.70
N VAL A 82 2.69 -9.95 -4.08
CA VAL A 82 3.89 -9.84 -3.25
C VAL A 82 3.51 -9.20 -1.93
N SER A 83 4.00 -9.74 -0.83
CA SER A 83 3.82 -9.19 0.50
C SER A 83 5.17 -8.76 1.11
N GLY A 84 5.10 -7.85 2.08
CA GLY A 84 6.26 -7.33 2.79
C GLY A 84 5.90 -6.11 3.62
N SER A 85 6.90 -5.42 4.17
CA SER A 85 6.67 -4.08 4.71
C SER A 85 6.38 -3.08 3.58
N LEU A 86 5.75 -1.94 3.89
CA LEU A 86 5.57 -0.88 2.91
C LEU A 86 6.91 -0.43 2.31
N SER A 87 7.97 -0.39 3.13
CA SER A 87 9.32 -0.05 2.68
C SER A 87 9.87 -1.07 1.67
N ASP A 88 9.61 -2.35 1.87
CA ASP A 88 10.01 -3.43 0.98
C ASP A 88 9.25 -3.32 -0.35
N ILE A 89 7.93 -3.24 -0.27
CA ILE A 89 7.06 -3.10 -1.45
C ILE A 89 7.45 -1.87 -2.29
N SER A 90 7.86 -0.77 -1.66
CA SER A 90 8.26 0.45 -2.38
C SER A 90 9.50 0.30 -3.28
N LYS A 91 10.32 -0.75 -3.07
CA LYS A 91 11.51 -1.05 -3.88
C LYS A 91 11.17 -1.73 -5.21
N ILE A 92 9.94 -2.24 -5.33
CA ILE A 92 9.46 -2.94 -6.52
C ILE A 92 9.19 -1.92 -7.63
N SER A 93 9.78 -2.14 -8.80
CA SER A 93 9.71 -1.23 -9.96
C SER A 93 9.25 -1.91 -11.25
N ASP A 94 8.94 -3.21 -11.19
CA ASP A 94 8.43 -3.98 -12.32
C ASP A 94 6.91 -4.20 -12.19
N GLY A 95 6.29 -4.55 -13.32
CA GLY A 95 4.84 -4.57 -13.50
C GLY A 95 4.32 -3.28 -14.16
N ARG A 96 3.04 -3.27 -14.52
CA ARG A 96 2.42 -2.13 -15.23
C ARG A 96 1.34 -1.45 -14.43
N ILE A 97 0.44 -2.21 -13.82
CA ILE A 97 -0.70 -1.67 -13.08
C ILE A 97 -0.72 -2.31 -11.71
N HIS A 98 -0.79 -1.47 -10.68
CA HIS A 98 -0.63 -1.85 -9.30
C HIS A 98 -1.81 -1.43 -8.43
N CYS A 99 -2.10 -2.23 -7.41
CA CYS A 99 -2.88 -1.80 -6.25
C CYS A 99 -2.27 -2.36 -4.97
N LEU A 100 -2.55 -1.73 -3.85
CA LEU A 100 -2.08 -2.16 -2.53
C LEU A 100 -3.25 -2.68 -1.71
N ILE A 101 -3.02 -3.74 -0.95
CA ILE A 101 -3.85 -4.04 0.21
C ILE A 101 -3.03 -3.65 1.44
N LEU A 102 -3.62 -2.79 2.27
CA LEU A 102 -3.14 -2.45 3.61
C LEU A 102 -3.95 -3.29 4.61
N PRO A 103 -3.38 -4.40 5.13
CA PRO A 103 -4.08 -5.27 6.05
C PRO A 103 -4.22 -4.63 7.43
N THR A 104 -5.18 -5.17 8.19
CA THR A 104 -5.24 -5.02 9.65
C THR A 104 -4.53 -6.23 10.29
N LEU A 105 -4.76 -6.48 11.58
CA LEU A 105 -4.32 -7.72 12.22
C LEU A 105 -4.86 -8.94 11.46
N PHE A 106 -3.97 -9.87 11.16
CA PHE A 106 -4.32 -11.12 10.49
C PHE A 106 -5.10 -12.06 11.41
N SER A 107 -5.97 -12.85 10.79
CA SER A 107 -6.80 -13.85 11.42
C SER A 107 -6.81 -15.15 10.62
N GLY A 108 -6.93 -16.29 11.30
CA GLY A 108 -6.96 -17.60 10.64
C GLY A 108 -5.74 -17.85 9.75
N MET A 109 -5.97 -18.12 8.47
CA MET A 109 -4.93 -18.44 7.48
C MET A 109 -4.30 -17.20 6.82
N GLU A 110 -4.74 -15.98 7.17
CA GLU A 110 -4.25 -14.76 6.52
C GLU A 110 -2.75 -14.54 6.72
N LEU A 111 -2.22 -14.87 7.90
CA LEU A 111 -0.78 -14.76 8.17
C LEU A 111 0.03 -15.75 7.32
N GLU A 112 -0.45 -16.99 7.19
CA GLU A 112 0.22 -18.00 6.37
C GLU A 112 0.21 -17.58 4.89
N ALA A 113 -0.92 -17.08 4.39
CA ALA A 113 -1.02 -16.55 3.04
C ALA A 113 -0.12 -15.32 2.83
N PHE A 114 0.00 -14.44 3.82
CA PHE A 114 0.91 -13.30 3.78
C PHE A 114 2.36 -13.77 3.70
N GLU A 115 2.80 -14.68 4.59
CA GLU A 115 4.18 -15.16 4.59
C GLU A 115 4.53 -15.98 3.33
N HIS A 116 3.57 -16.71 2.75
CA HIS A 116 3.77 -17.42 1.48
C HIS A 116 4.13 -16.50 0.31
N HIS A 117 3.62 -15.27 0.29
CA HIS A 117 3.86 -14.30 -0.79
C HIS A 117 4.98 -13.31 -0.48
N LYS A 118 5.71 -13.53 0.61
CA LYS A 118 6.71 -12.57 1.10
C LYS A 118 7.87 -12.49 0.13
N ALA A 119 8.23 -11.27 -0.24
CA ALA A 119 9.39 -11.07 -1.11
C ALA A 119 10.67 -11.52 -0.39
N ASP A 120 11.49 -12.31 -1.07
CA ASP A 120 12.90 -12.50 -0.72
C ASP A 120 13.64 -11.19 -1.06
N MET A 121 13.74 -10.28 -0.10
CA MET A 121 14.38 -8.96 -0.26
C MET A 121 15.78 -8.90 0.35
#